data_AF-A0A9E0IMK7-F1
#
_entry.id   AF-A0A9E0IMK7-F1
#
_cell.length_a   1.000
_cell.length_b   1.000
_cell.length_c   1.000
_cell.angle_alpha   90.00
_cell.angle_beta   90.00
_cell.angle_gamma   90.00
#
_symmetry.space_group_name_H-M   'P 1'
#
loop_
_entity.id
_entity.type
_entity.pdbx_description
1 polymer ?
#
loop_
_entity_poly.entity_id
_entity_poly.type
_entity_poly.pdbx_seq_one_letter_code
_entity_poly.pdbx_strand_id
1 'polypeptide(L)'
;MTHRRPPHLPRGLVALLVIALAVAGGACQQDHEPAPGSPGGPSVTRLPEPDDVVDEALMVALAQAKNFHHKAKVYMADGKLDDATTQVRAVLAITFPAGAPEAHDVRLDARALLGKLLAAQGKVDEAMSVVDQGIGSARRDSFFLANLYTVKGELHEARATLLDGQGEAARARAQDERRAAIVALDRSIQINEAIQKQLFEQRQAAPGAGGTP
;
A
#
# COMPACT_ATOMS: atom_id res chain seq x y z
N MET A 1 11.07 54.43 -9.96
CA MET A 1 9.94 53.74 -10.61
C MET A 1 9.86 52.31 -10.08
N THR A 2 8.85 52.08 -9.24
CA THR A 2 8.20 50.80 -8.86
C THR A 2 9.07 49.58 -8.51
N HIS A 3 9.48 49.50 -7.23
CA HIS A 3 9.63 48.22 -6.53
C HIS A 3 8.25 47.81 -6.00
N ARG A 4 7.71 46.68 -6.47
CA ARG A 4 6.51 46.02 -5.93
C ARG A 4 6.91 44.62 -5.47
N ARG A 5 6.85 44.35 -4.16
CA ARG A 5 6.46 43.02 -3.67
C ARG A 5 5.44 43.14 -2.52
N PRO A 6 4.43 42.26 -2.51
CA PRO A 6 3.17 42.38 -1.77
C PRO A 6 3.20 41.72 -0.37
N PRO A 7 2.10 41.78 0.42
CA PRO A 7 2.11 41.74 1.87
C PRO A 7 2.05 40.33 2.50
N HIS A 8 2.40 40.35 3.78
CA HIS A 8 2.32 39.33 4.83
C HIS A 8 0.96 38.60 4.89
N LEU A 9 0.99 37.26 4.93
CA LEU A 9 -0.15 36.41 5.27
C LEU A 9 -0.34 36.34 6.80
N PRO A 10 -1.56 36.50 7.32
CA PRO A 10 -1.82 36.35 8.75
C PRO A 10 -1.95 34.88 9.16
N ARG A 11 -1.42 34.60 10.36
CA ARG A 11 -1.49 33.32 11.09
C ARG A 11 -2.95 32.97 11.37
N GLY A 12 -3.42 31.88 10.75
CA GLY A 12 -4.74 31.31 10.97
C GLY A 12 -4.87 30.68 12.36
N LEU A 13 -5.88 31.14 13.07
CA LEU A 13 -6.33 30.79 14.41
C LEU A 13 -6.72 29.29 14.49
N VAL A 14 -6.13 28.55 15.43
CA VAL A 14 -6.61 27.22 15.83
C VAL A 14 -7.79 27.43 16.77
N ALA A 15 -9.02 27.19 16.30
CA ALA A 15 -10.21 27.17 17.12
C ALA A 15 -10.37 25.77 17.75
N LEU A 16 -10.05 25.68 19.05
CA LEU A 16 -10.41 24.56 19.92
C LEU A 16 -11.91 24.63 20.22
N LEU A 17 -12.69 23.67 19.73
CA LEU A 17 -14.09 23.50 20.10
C LEU A 17 -14.17 22.48 21.25
N VAL A 18 -14.40 22.97 22.47
CA VAL A 18 -14.72 22.16 23.64
C VAL A 18 -16.23 21.94 23.66
N ILE A 19 -16.68 20.69 23.50
CA ILE A 19 -18.07 20.32 23.73
C ILE A 19 -18.14 19.60 25.08
N ALA A 20 -18.67 20.31 26.07
CA ALA A 20 -19.15 19.73 27.32
C ALA A 20 -20.62 19.35 27.13
N LEU A 21 -20.96 18.07 27.29
CA LEU A 21 -22.33 17.63 27.50
C LEU A 21 -22.38 16.77 28.76
N ALA A 22 -22.90 17.36 29.83
CA ALA A 22 -23.37 16.64 31.00
C ALA A 22 -24.90 16.61 30.94
N VAL A 23 -25.48 15.42 30.87
CA VAL A 23 -26.87 15.18 31.25
C VAL A 23 -26.88 13.94 32.13
N ALA A 24 -27.17 14.15 33.41
CA ALA A 24 -27.55 13.12 34.35
C ALA A 24 -29.08 12.92 34.28
N GLY A 25 -29.52 11.68 34.38
CA GLY A 25 -30.93 11.31 34.50
C GLY A 25 -31.09 9.80 34.42
N GLY A 26 -31.07 9.15 35.59
CA GLY A 26 -31.29 7.72 35.71
C GLY A 26 -32.76 7.32 35.60
N ALA A 27 -32.98 6.08 35.16
CA ALA A 27 -34.15 5.27 35.51
C ALA A 27 -33.82 3.79 35.27
N CYS A 28 -34.02 2.97 36.30
CA CYS A 28 -33.92 1.52 36.28
C CYS A 28 -34.95 0.91 35.32
N GLN A 29 -34.59 -0.10 34.54
CA GLN A 29 -35.50 -1.24 34.34
C GLN A 29 -34.78 -2.49 33.78
N GLN A 30 -34.77 -3.52 34.63
CA GLN A 30 -34.96 -4.95 34.35
C GLN A 30 -33.94 -5.74 33.53
N ASP A 31 -33.20 -6.56 34.27
CA ASP A 31 -32.58 -7.81 33.84
C ASP A 31 -33.57 -8.66 33.03
N HIS A 32 -33.24 -8.88 31.77
CA HIS A 32 -33.92 -9.86 30.92
C HIS A 32 -33.20 -11.19 31.12
N GLU A 33 -33.79 -12.10 31.90
CA GLU A 33 -33.36 -13.49 31.91
C GLU A 33 -33.56 -14.08 30.49
N PRO A 34 -32.53 -14.69 29.88
CA PRO A 34 -32.68 -15.34 28.59
C PRO A 34 -33.46 -16.64 28.78
N ALA A 35 -34.58 -16.77 28.06
CA ALA A 35 -35.36 -17.99 27.99
C ALA A 35 -34.50 -19.17 27.47
N PRO A 36 -34.61 -20.37 28.06
CA PRO A 36 -33.90 -21.55 27.57
C PRO A 36 -34.57 -22.04 26.28
N GLY A 37 -33.91 -21.83 25.14
CA GLY A 37 -34.38 -22.38 23.85
C GLY A 37 -34.13 -21.56 22.59
N SER A 38 -33.40 -20.44 22.62
CA SER A 38 -33.03 -19.75 21.37
C SER A 38 -31.86 -20.46 20.65
N PRO A 39 -32.02 -20.89 19.39
CA PRO A 39 -30.89 -21.34 18.59
C PRO A 39 -29.98 -20.14 18.34
N GLY A 40 -28.72 -20.26 18.74
CA GLY A 40 -27.73 -19.18 18.69
C GLY A 40 -27.66 -18.54 17.32
N GLY A 41 -27.94 -17.23 17.27
CA GLY A 41 -27.55 -16.40 16.14
C GLY A 41 -26.03 -16.48 15.93
N PRO A 42 -25.53 -16.22 14.71
CA PRO A 42 -24.11 -16.35 14.42
C PRO A 42 -23.32 -15.40 15.33
N SER A 43 -22.60 -15.99 16.29
CA SER A 43 -21.61 -15.29 17.10
C SER A 43 -20.62 -14.62 16.14
N VAL A 44 -20.53 -13.29 16.24
CA VAL A 44 -19.54 -12.44 15.56
C VAL A 44 -18.12 -12.71 16.11
N THR A 45 -17.98 -13.65 17.04
CA THR A 45 -16.74 -14.15 17.59
C THR A 45 -16.67 -15.66 17.38
N ARG A 46 -16.24 -16.10 16.19
CA ARG A 46 -15.64 -17.44 16.09
C ARG A 46 -14.29 -17.40 16.79
N LEU A 47 -14.05 -18.37 17.67
CA LEU A 47 -12.72 -18.64 18.19
C LEU A 47 -11.84 -19.07 17.01
N PRO A 48 -10.61 -18.55 16.87
CA PRO A 48 -9.70 -18.95 15.80
C PRO A 48 -9.45 -20.46 15.90
N GLU A 49 -9.62 -21.16 14.79
CA GLU A 49 -9.25 -22.57 14.69
C GLU A 49 -7.71 -22.69 14.69
N PRO A 50 -7.13 -23.86 15.01
CA PRO A 50 -5.67 -24.03 15.05
C PRO A 50 -4.95 -23.62 13.76
N ASP A 51 -5.63 -23.71 12.62
CA ASP A 51 -5.11 -23.29 11.30
C ASP A 51 -5.26 -21.77 11.06
N ASP A 52 -6.01 -21.04 11.90
CA ASP A 52 -6.16 -19.57 11.87
C ASP A 52 -5.05 -18.84 12.65
N VAL A 53 -4.22 -19.59 13.39
CA VAL A 53 -3.13 -19.00 14.19
C VAL A 53 -1.95 -18.70 13.26
N VAL A 54 -1.81 -17.42 12.90
CA VAL A 54 -0.62 -16.95 12.20
C VAL A 54 0.61 -17.29 13.03
N ASP A 55 1.55 -18.04 12.44
CA ASP A 55 2.81 -18.46 13.05
C ASP A 55 3.48 -17.27 13.76
N GLU A 56 3.83 -17.43 15.05
CA GLU A 56 4.48 -16.40 15.85
C GLU A 56 5.76 -15.89 15.17
N ALA A 57 6.53 -16.78 14.52
CA ALA A 57 7.71 -16.41 13.77
C ALA A 57 7.38 -15.53 12.56
N LEU A 58 6.26 -15.81 11.87
CA LEU A 58 5.77 -14.97 10.78
C LEU A 58 5.34 -13.59 11.31
N MET A 59 4.63 -13.55 12.43
CA MET A 59 4.20 -12.29 13.06
C MET A 59 5.39 -11.42 13.47
N VAL A 60 6.43 -11.99 14.07
CA VAL A 60 7.66 -11.27 14.42
C VAL A 60 8.35 -10.72 13.18
N ALA A 61 8.47 -11.52 12.11
CA ALA A 61 9.07 -11.08 10.85
C ALA A 61 8.28 -9.95 10.17
N LEU A 62 6.94 -10.04 10.16
CA LEU A 62 6.06 -9.00 9.63
C LEU A 62 6.13 -7.71 10.45
N ALA A 63 6.19 -7.81 11.77
CA ALA A 63 6.36 -6.66 12.66
C ALA A 63 7.69 -5.95 12.40
N GLN A 64 8.78 -6.72 12.22
CA GLN A 64 10.08 -6.18 11.85
C GLN A 64 10.04 -5.47 10.48
N ALA A 65 9.42 -6.09 9.47
CA ALA A 65 9.27 -5.51 8.14
C ALA A 65 8.51 -4.17 8.18
N LYS A 66 7.40 -4.12 8.93
CA LYS A 66 6.60 -2.90 9.14
C LYS A 66 7.45 -1.78 9.75
N ASN A 67 8.29 -2.10 10.75
CA ASN A 67 9.13 -1.11 11.41
C ASN A 67 10.21 -0.54 10.48
N PHE A 68 10.86 -1.38 9.68
CA PHE A 68 11.79 -0.89 8.65
C PHE A 68 11.08 -0.02 7.61
N HIS A 69 9.89 -0.41 7.16
CA HIS A 69 9.08 0.40 6.24
C HIS A 69 8.73 1.77 6.83
N HIS A 70 8.30 1.80 8.10
CA HIS A 70 7.98 3.06 8.77
C HIS A 70 9.22 3.94 8.93
N LYS A 71 10.36 3.35 9.32
CA LYS A 71 11.63 4.07 9.43
C LYS A 71 12.10 4.62 8.07
N ALA A 72 11.88 3.88 6.98
CA ALA A 72 12.12 4.39 5.62
C ALA A 72 11.28 5.63 5.33
N LYS A 73 9.98 5.61 5.65
CA LYS A 73 9.08 6.76 5.47
C LYS A 73 9.52 7.98 6.29
N VAL A 74 9.99 7.79 7.51
CA VAL A 74 10.57 8.88 8.33
C VAL A 74 11.79 9.47 7.64
N TYR A 75 12.72 8.64 7.16
CA TYR A 75 13.88 9.13 6.41
C TYR A 75 13.51 9.83 5.10
N MET A 76 12.49 9.35 4.39
CA MET A 76 11.97 10.01 3.19
C MET A 76 11.44 11.41 3.48
N ALA A 77 10.67 11.57 4.58
CA ALA A 77 10.16 12.88 4.99
C ALA A 77 11.29 13.87 5.31
N ASP A 78 12.42 13.36 5.81
CA ASP A 78 13.65 14.13 6.07
C ASP A 78 14.53 14.36 4.83
N GLY A 79 14.16 13.81 3.66
CA GLY A 79 14.99 13.84 2.44
C GLY A 79 16.23 12.94 2.47
N LYS A 80 16.35 12.06 3.48
CA LYS A 80 17.48 11.14 3.67
C LYS A 80 17.27 9.86 2.86
N LEU A 81 17.34 9.98 1.52
CA LEU A 81 16.99 8.88 0.62
C LEU A 81 17.92 7.65 0.75
N ASP A 82 19.20 7.83 1.09
CA ASP A 82 20.13 6.70 1.29
C ASP A 82 19.81 5.90 2.55
N ASP A 83 19.46 6.60 3.63
CA ASP A 83 19.03 5.96 4.87
C ASP A 83 17.70 5.21 4.67
N ALA A 84 16.76 5.82 3.92
CA ALA A 84 15.51 5.19 3.54
C ALA A 84 15.76 3.91 2.72
N THR A 85 16.62 3.99 1.70
CA THR A 85 17.03 2.85 0.87
C THR A 85 17.62 1.73 1.72
N THR A 86 18.46 2.07 2.70
CA THR A 86 19.03 1.10 3.64
C THR A 86 17.95 0.35 4.42
N GLN A 87 16.91 1.06 4.90
CA GLN A 87 15.82 0.40 5.64
C GLN A 87 14.98 -0.50 4.73
N VAL A 88 14.70 -0.09 3.50
CA VAL A 88 13.93 -0.92 2.56
C VAL A 88 14.71 -2.18 2.16
N ARG A 89 16.03 -2.08 1.96
CA ARG A 89 16.87 -3.27 1.75
C ARG A 89 16.87 -4.20 2.97
N ALA A 90 16.79 -3.66 4.18
CA ALA A 90 16.65 -4.47 5.38
C ALA A 90 15.35 -5.30 5.39
N VAL A 91 14.23 -4.76 4.85
CA VAL A 91 12.99 -5.55 4.65
C VAL A 91 13.24 -6.76 3.74
N LEU A 92 13.96 -6.55 2.63
CA LEU A 92 14.28 -7.62 1.67
C LEU A 92 15.21 -8.69 2.27
N ALA A 93 16.01 -8.33 3.28
CA ALA A 93 16.91 -9.25 3.99
C ALA A 93 16.23 -10.04 5.11
N ILE A 94 14.97 -9.74 5.48
CA ILE A 94 14.24 -10.50 6.49
C ILE A 94 14.08 -11.96 6.04
N THR A 95 14.38 -12.86 6.97
CA THR A 95 14.07 -14.28 6.83
C THR A 95 12.65 -14.50 7.31
N PHE A 96 11.78 -14.91 6.40
CA PHE A 96 10.40 -15.28 6.71
C PHE A 96 10.27 -16.80 6.73
N PRO A 97 9.31 -17.35 7.50
CA PRO A 97 8.93 -18.75 7.36
C PRO A 97 8.62 -19.13 5.91
N ALA A 98 8.97 -20.36 5.53
CA ALA A 98 8.75 -20.85 4.17
C ALA A 98 7.25 -21.01 3.90
N GLY A 99 6.84 -20.75 2.65
CA GLY A 99 5.45 -20.94 2.23
C GLY A 99 4.48 -19.83 2.65
N ALA A 100 4.89 -18.85 3.45
CA ALA A 100 4.04 -17.73 3.85
C ALA A 100 3.74 -16.79 2.67
N PRO A 101 2.48 -16.69 2.19
CA PRO A 101 2.12 -15.78 1.10
C PRO A 101 2.33 -14.30 1.49
N GLU A 102 2.16 -13.94 2.76
CA GLU A 102 2.36 -12.58 3.29
C GLU A 102 3.83 -12.14 3.14
N ALA A 103 4.77 -13.08 3.31
CA ALA A 103 6.19 -12.80 3.12
C ALA A 103 6.50 -12.42 1.67
N HIS A 104 5.80 -13.04 0.73
CA HIS A 104 5.94 -12.72 -0.68
C HIS A 104 5.42 -11.31 -0.98
N ASP A 105 4.23 -10.99 -0.48
CA ASP A 105 3.58 -9.70 -0.63
C ASP A 105 4.43 -8.55 -0.05
N VAL A 106 5.02 -8.74 1.15
CA VAL A 106 5.94 -7.77 1.76
C VAL A 106 7.20 -7.53 0.91
N ARG A 107 7.75 -8.58 0.27
CA ARG A 107 8.91 -8.42 -0.62
C ARG A 107 8.55 -7.68 -1.90
N LEU A 108 7.36 -7.88 -2.46
CA LEU A 108 6.90 -7.13 -3.62
C LEU A 108 6.72 -5.64 -3.29
N ASP A 109 6.08 -5.34 -2.15
CA ASP A 109 5.91 -3.96 -1.68
C ASP A 109 7.26 -3.25 -1.44
N ALA A 110 8.20 -3.93 -0.77
CA ALA A 110 9.52 -3.39 -0.53
C ALA A 110 10.30 -3.13 -1.84
N ARG A 111 10.14 -3.97 -2.86
CA ARG A 111 10.76 -3.72 -4.18
C ARG A 111 10.13 -2.53 -4.90
N ALA A 112 8.82 -2.35 -4.81
CA ALA A 112 8.14 -1.19 -5.37
C ALA A 112 8.67 0.11 -4.72
N LEU A 113 8.75 0.14 -3.38
CA LEU A 113 9.30 1.29 -2.66
C LEU A 113 10.78 1.53 -2.98
N LEU A 114 11.59 0.47 -3.05
CA LEU A 114 13.00 0.57 -3.42
C LEU A 114 13.18 1.13 -4.83
N GLY A 115 12.34 0.72 -5.80
CA GLY A 115 12.33 1.29 -7.14
C GLY A 115 12.07 2.80 -7.13
N LYS A 116 11.06 3.26 -6.39
CA LYS A 116 10.76 4.70 -6.27
C LYS A 116 11.91 5.49 -5.63
N LEU A 117 12.52 4.95 -4.56
CA LEU A 117 13.67 5.57 -3.89
C LEU A 117 14.87 5.69 -4.83
N LEU A 118 15.22 4.61 -5.54
CA LEU A 118 16.33 4.60 -6.50
C LEU A 118 16.09 5.59 -7.64
N ALA A 119 14.87 5.69 -8.16
CA ALA A 119 14.51 6.67 -9.18
C ALA A 119 14.65 8.12 -8.67
N ALA A 120 14.20 8.39 -7.44
CA ALA A 120 14.39 9.70 -6.81
C ALA A 120 15.87 10.06 -6.59
N GLN A 121 16.76 9.07 -6.54
CA GLN A 121 18.22 9.24 -6.51
C GLN A 121 18.86 9.34 -7.91
N GLY A 122 18.07 9.34 -8.99
CA GLY A 122 18.55 9.34 -10.37
C GLY A 122 19.05 7.97 -10.87
N LYS A 123 18.88 6.90 -10.09
CA LYS A 123 19.32 5.53 -10.42
C LYS A 123 18.21 4.75 -11.11
N VAL A 124 17.68 5.30 -12.20
CA VAL A 124 16.47 4.77 -12.86
C VAL A 124 16.68 3.35 -13.42
N ASP A 125 17.87 3.02 -13.91
CA ASP A 125 18.15 1.67 -14.43
C ASP A 125 18.25 0.61 -13.32
N GLU A 126 18.82 0.97 -12.17
CA GLU A 126 18.83 0.10 -10.99
C GLU A 126 17.40 -0.10 -10.48
N ALA A 127 16.61 0.98 -10.44
CA ALA A 127 15.20 0.91 -10.07
C ALA A 127 14.42 -0.06 -10.96
N MET A 128 14.64 -0.01 -12.27
CA MET A 128 13.98 -0.91 -13.23
C MET A 128 14.36 -2.37 -12.96
N SER A 129 15.65 -2.65 -12.72
CA SER A 129 16.10 -4.01 -12.41
C SER A 129 15.43 -4.56 -11.14
N VAL A 130 15.30 -3.75 -10.09
CA VAL A 130 14.63 -4.14 -8.84
C VAL A 130 13.14 -4.44 -9.08
N VAL A 131 12.45 -3.60 -9.83
CA VAL A 131 11.03 -3.77 -10.14
C VAL A 131 10.79 -5.01 -11.02
N ASP A 132 11.62 -5.22 -12.04
CA ASP A 132 11.55 -6.40 -12.91
C ASP A 132 11.80 -7.71 -12.15
N GLN A 133 12.75 -7.72 -11.21
CA GLN A 133 12.94 -8.86 -10.30
C GLN A 133 11.71 -9.10 -9.41
N GLY A 134 11.05 -8.04 -8.97
CA GLY A 134 9.79 -8.14 -8.23
C GLY A 134 8.71 -8.83 -9.05
N ILE A 135 8.44 -8.30 -10.25
CA ILE A 135 7.46 -8.83 -11.19
C ILE A 135 7.78 -10.29 -11.53
N GLY A 136 9.03 -10.61 -11.88
CA GLY A 136 9.45 -11.97 -12.25
C GLY A 136 9.40 -12.97 -11.09
N SER A 137 9.42 -12.50 -9.84
CA SER A 137 9.26 -13.37 -8.66
C SER A 137 7.81 -13.60 -8.25
N ALA A 138 6.86 -12.84 -8.82
CA ALA A 138 5.47 -12.84 -8.40
C ALA A 138 4.79 -14.20 -8.66
N ARG A 139 4.05 -14.71 -7.67
CA ARG A 139 3.40 -16.04 -7.75
C ARG A 139 1.92 -15.99 -8.05
N ARG A 140 1.30 -14.82 -7.87
CA ARG A 140 -0.13 -14.58 -8.07
C ARG A 140 -0.38 -13.12 -8.42
N ASP A 141 -1.49 -12.88 -9.08
CA ASP A 141 -2.06 -11.54 -9.19
C ASP A 141 -2.41 -11.06 -7.77
N SER A 142 -1.97 -9.85 -7.46
CA SER A 142 -2.14 -9.22 -6.15
C SER A 142 -2.07 -7.70 -6.30
N PHE A 143 -2.61 -6.98 -5.32
CA PHE A 143 -2.43 -5.54 -5.23
C PHE A 143 -0.95 -5.13 -5.27
N PHE A 144 -0.06 -5.93 -4.67
CA PHE A 144 1.38 -5.65 -4.64
C PHE A 144 2.05 -5.85 -6.00
N LEU A 145 1.64 -6.86 -6.77
CA LEU A 145 2.08 -7.03 -8.16
C LEU A 145 1.58 -5.88 -9.04
N ALA A 146 0.32 -5.48 -8.89
CA ALA A 146 -0.22 -4.33 -9.61
C ALA A 146 0.58 -3.05 -9.30
N ASN A 147 0.91 -2.82 -8.02
CA ASN A 147 1.74 -1.69 -7.62
C ASN A 147 3.13 -1.72 -8.27
N LEU A 148 3.78 -2.89 -8.40
CA LEU A 148 5.06 -2.99 -9.13
C LEU A 148 4.92 -2.58 -10.60
N TYR A 149 3.82 -2.94 -11.27
CA TYR A 149 3.54 -2.50 -12.63
C TYR A 149 3.28 -0.99 -12.71
N THR A 150 2.61 -0.41 -11.70
CA THR A 150 2.48 1.05 -11.58
C THR A 150 3.87 1.71 -11.49
N VAL A 151 4.74 1.23 -10.59
CA VAL A 151 6.10 1.76 -10.46
C VAL A 151 6.88 1.58 -11.76
N LYS A 152 6.76 0.43 -12.43
CA LYS A 152 7.40 0.21 -13.74
C LYS A 152 6.97 1.27 -14.76
N GLY A 153 5.68 1.63 -14.80
CA GLY A 153 5.17 2.73 -15.60
C GLY A 153 5.86 4.06 -15.29
N GLU A 154 5.90 4.44 -14.00
CA GLU A 154 6.57 5.65 -13.52
C GLU A 154 8.07 5.67 -13.90
N LEU A 155 8.76 4.52 -13.88
CA LEU A 155 10.16 4.41 -14.27
C LEU A 155 10.38 4.58 -15.77
N HIS A 156 9.49 4.04 -16.60
CA HIS A 156 9.50 4.28 -18.04
C HIS A 156 9.25 5.77 -18.35
N GLU A 157 8.33 6.43 -17.64
CA GLU A 157 8.15 7.89 -17.74
C GLU A 157 9.42 8.65 -17.37
N ALA A 158 10.07 8.28 -16.26
CA ALA A 158 11.34 8.89 -15.85
C ALA A 158 12.44 8.74 -16.91
N ARG A 159 12.56 7.56 -17.55
CA ARG A 159 13.49 7.35 -18.67
C ARG A 159 13.15 8.21 -19.87
N ALA A 160 11.87 8.33 -20.23
CA ALA A 160 11.42 9.20 -21.31
C ALA A 160 11.82 10.66 -21.05
N THR A 161 11.62 11.16 -19.83
CA THR A 161 12.03 12.52 -19.43
C THR A 161 13.54 12.72 -19.53
N LEU A 162 14.35 11.73 -19.13
CA LEU A 162 15.81 11.82 -19.27
C LEU A 162 16.25 11.93 -20.74
N LEU A 163 15.51 11.31 -21.66
CA LEU A 163 15.79 11.31 -23.10
C LEU A 163 15.28 12.58 -23.81
N ASP A 164 14.36 13.33 -23.20
CA ASP A 164 13.82 14.55 -23.80
C ASP A 164 14.95 15.59 -23.96
N GLY A 165 14.96 16.28 -25.11
CA GLY A 165 15.98 17.29 -25.44
C GLY A 165 17.32 16.74 -25.95
N GLN A 166 17.54 15.42 -26.00
CA GLN A 166 18.79 14.80 -26.48
C GLN A 166 18.85 14.56 -28.01
N GLY A 167 18.05 15.30 -28.80
CA GLY A 167 18.01 15.23 -30.26
C GLY A 167 17.07 14.15 -30.84
N GLU A 168 16.99 14.08 -32.17
CA GLU A 168 15.99 13.26 -32.90
C GLU A 168 16.06 11.77 -32.55
N ALA A 169 17.28 11.20 -32.46
CA ALA A 169 17.47 9.79 -32.13
C ALA A 169 17.04 9.44 -30.68
N ALA A 170 17.02 10.40 -29.77
CA ALA A 170 16.50 10.21 -28.42
C ALA A 170 14.99 10.35 -28.36
N ARG A 171 14.36 11.14 -29.25
CA ARG A 171 12.90 11.27 -29.31
C ARG A 171 12.20 9.95 -29.61
N ALA A 172 12.74 9.15 -30.53
CA ALA A 172 12.20 7.82 -30.83
C ALA A 172 12.24 6.92 -29.59
N ARG A 173 13.38 6.87 -28.90
CA ARG A 173 13.54 6.12 -27.64
C ARG A 173 12.61 6.63 -26.54
N ALA A 174 12.45 7.94 -26.39
CA ALA A 174 11.51 8.52 -25.44
C ALA A 174 10.05 8.13 -25.75
N GLN A 175 9.69 8.01 -27.04
CA GLN A 175 8.38 7.49 -27.44
C GLN A 175 8.22 6.00 -27.12
N ASP A 176 9.27 5.20 -27.30
CA ASP A 176 9.27 3.78 -26.89
C ASP A 176 9.06 3.64 -25.39
N GLU A 177 9.77 4.43 -24.58
CA GLU A 177 9.61 4.46 -23.12
C GLU A 177 8.19 4.87 -22.72
N ARG A 178 7.61 5.91 -23.34
CA ARG A 178 6.21 6.30 -23.08
C ARG A 178 5.20 5.20 -23.44
N ARG A 179 5.43 4.47 -24.54
CA ARG A 179 4.60 3.30 -24.89
C ARG A 179 4.75 2.19 -23.84
N ALA A 180 5.97 1.91 -23.40
CA ALA A 180 6.22 0.91 -22.37
C ALA A 180 5.58 1.29 -21.03
N ALA A 181 5.53 2.59 -20.69
CA ALA A 181 4.83 3.09 -19.51
C ALA A 181 3.34 2.75 -19.57
N ILE A 182 2.67 3.05 -20.69
CA ILE A 182 1.25 2.73 -20.91
C ILE A 182 1.01 1.22 -20.76
N VAL A 183 1.83 0.38 -21.39
CA VAL A 183 1.71 -1.08 -21.29
C VAL A 183 1.83 -1.57 -19.84
N ALA A 184 2.74 -0.99 -19.06
CA ALA A 184 2.89 -1.33 -17.64
C ALA A 184 1.67 -0.89 -16.82
N LEU A 185 1.17 0.33 -17.03
CA LEU A 185 -0.02 0.84 -16.35
C LEU A 185 -1.28 0.05 -16.70
N ASP A 186 -1.47 -0.31 -17.97
CA ASP A 186 -2.56 -1.17 -18.42
C ASP A 186 -2.53 -2.52 -17.71
N ARG A 187 -1.32 -3.10 -17.53
CA ARG A 187 -1.19 -4.36 -16.79
C ARG A 187 -1.56 -4.21 -15.31
N SER A 188 -1.21 -3.08 -14.67
CA SER A 188 -1.63 -2.77 -13.30
C SER A 188 -3.16 -2.67 -13.18
N ILE A 189 -3.80 -1.98 -14.13
CA ILE A 189 -5.26 -1.83 -14.20
C ILE A 189 -5.93 -3.20 -14.34
N GLN A 190 -5.49 -4.01 -15.30
CA GLN A 190 -6.05 -5.35 -15.53
C GLN A 190 -5.99 -6.25 -14.28
N ILE A 191 -4.86 -6.24 -13.57
CA ILE A 191 -4.71 -7.01 -12.32
C ILE A 191 -5.71 -6.51 -11.27
N ASN A 192 -5.80 -5.20 -11.07
CA ASN A 192 -6.72 -4.63 -10.09
C ASN A 192 -8.19 -4.89 -10.43
N GLU A 193 -8.57 -4.78 -11.70
CA GLU A 193 -9.93 -5.08 -12.18
C GLU A 193 -10.29 -6.56 -11.96
N ALA A 194 -9.37 -7.48 -12.26
CA ALA A 194 -9.57 -8.90 -12.02
C ALA A 194 -9.77 -9.21 -10.53
N ILE A 195 -8.96 -8.61 -9.65
CA ILE A 195 -9.08 -8.75 -8.20
C ILE A 195 -10.43 -8.19 -7.70
N GLN A 196 -10.82 -6.99 -8.15
CA GLN A 196 -12.09 -6.39 -7.75
C GLN A 196 -13.29 -7.26 -8.16
N LYS A 197 -13.26 -7.80 -9.39
CA LYS A 197 -14.29 -8.72 -9.87
C LYS A 197 -14.36 -9.98 -9.00
N GLN A 198 -13.23 -10.61 -8.72
CA GLN A 198 -13.16 -11.81 -7.88
C GLN A 198 -13.71 -11.56 -6.47
N LEU A 199 -13.36 -10.44 -5.84
CA LEU A 199 -13.85 -10.07 -4.51
C LEU A 199 -15.36 -9.83 -4.50
N PHE A 200 -15.90 -9.24 -5.57
CA PHE A 200 -17.34 -9.02 -5.71
C PHE A 200 -18.11 -10.34 -5.87
N GLU A 201 -17.61 -11.24 -6.71
CA GLU A 201 -18.18 -12.58 -6.92
C GLU A 201 -18.15 -13.42 -5.62
N GLN A 202 -17.03 -13.39 -4.89
CA GLN A 202 -16.91 -14.07 -3.59
C GLN A 202 -17.93 -13.56 -2.57
N ARG A 203 -18.19 -12.24 -2.52
CA ARG A 203 -19.17 -11.65 -1.61
C ARG A 203 -20.60 -12.09 -1.95
N GLN A 204 -20.93 -12.23 -3.24
CA GLN A 204 -22.25 -12.70 -3.67
C GLN A 204 -22.45 -14.20 -3.46
N ALA A 205 -21.38 -14.98 -3.61
CA ALA A 205 -21.41 -16.44 -3.41
C ALA A 205 -21.49 -16.86 -1.94
N ALA A 206 -21.29 -15.95 -0.98
CA ALA A 206 -21.42 -16.22 0.45
C ALA A 206 -22.92 -16.17 0.86
N PRO A 207 -23.58 -17.31 1.15
CA PRO A 207 -24.98 -17.30 1.57
C PRO A 207 -25.11 -16.68 2.97
N GLY A 208 -25.81 -15.54 3.09
CA GLY A 208 -26.24 -15.00 4.39
C GLY A 208 -26.17 -13.49 4.62
N ALA A 209 -25.64 -12.67 3.70
CA ALA A 209 -25.56 -11.21 3.91
C ALA A 209 -26.68 -10.39 3.23
N GLY A 210 -27.72 -11.06 2.72
CA GLY A 210 -28.88 -10.43 2.12
C GLY A 210 -30.04 -10.33 3.10
N GLY A 211 -29.96 -9.39 4.06
CA GLY A 211 -31.17 -8.90 4.72
C GLY A 211 -32.01 -8.14 3.69
N THR A 212 -33.18 -8.66 3.35
CA THR A 212 -34.21 -7.92 2.61
C THR A 212 -34.66 -6.68 3.43
N PRO A 213 -35.05 -5.59 2.74
CA PRO A 213 -35.33 -4.28 3.34
C PRO A 213 -36.48 -4.28 4.35
#